data_AF-A0A1A1XPC9-F1
#
_entry.id   AF-A0A1A1XPC9-F1
#
_cell.length_a   1.000
_cell.length_b   1.000
_cell.length_c   1.000
_cell.angle_alpha   90.00
_cell.angle_beta   90.00
_cell.angle_gamma   90.00
#
_symmetry.space_group_name_H-M   'P 1'
#
loop_
_entity.id
_entity.type
_entity.pdbx_description
1 polymer ?
#
loop_
_entity_poly.entity_id
_entity_poly.type
_entity_poly.pdbx_seq_one_letter_code
_entity_poly.pdbx_strand_id
1 'polypeptide(L)' 'MPQAVDVAQISETLLIDQVVARLTASYADLPPDHVAGAVRSAHARFEQSPIREFVPLLVERHARAELSRSAGLLTWSS' A
#
# COMPACT_ATOMS: atom_id res chain seq x y z
N MET A 1 3.11 -14.34 29.99
CA MET A 1 1.93 -14.60 29.14
C MET A 1 2.37 -14.32 27.71
N PRO A 2 2.53 -15.31 26.81
CA PRO A 2 2.78 -14.99 25.42
C PRO A 2 1.48 -14.42 24.85
N GLN A 3 1.51 -13.16 24.44
CA GLN A 3 0.44 -12.59 23.62
C GLN A 3 0.60 -13.25 22.25
N ALA A 4 -0.11 -14.36 22.04
CA ALA A 4 -0.53 -14.72 20.70
C ALA A 4 -1.39 -13.55 20.25
N VAL A 5 -0.77 -12.59 19.57
CA VAL A 5 -1.49 -11.73 18.64
C VAL A 5 -2.32 -12.71 17.82
N ASP A 6 -3.62 -12.56 17.90
CA ASP A 6 -4.56 -13.40 17.20
C ASP A 6 -4.22 -13.31 15.70
N VAL A 7 -3.46 -14.28 15.20
CA VAL A 7 -3.09 -14.39 13.79
C VAL A 7 -4.35 -14.55 12.93
N ALA A 8 -5.52 -14.76 13.55
CA ALA A 8 -6.77 -15.09 12.89
C ALA A 8 -7.62 -13.90 12.39
N GLN A 9 -7.35 -12.63 12.71
CA GLN A 9 -8.10 -11.51 12.12
C GLN A 9 -7.25 -10.22 11.99
N ILE A 10 -6.30 -10.19 11.06
CA ILE A 10 -5.71 -8.89 10.65
C ILE A 10 -6.77 -8.16 9.81
N SER A 11 -7.23 -7.00 10.29
CA SER A 11 -8.21 -6.20 9.55
C SER A 11 -7.58 -5.60 8.28
N GLU A 12 -8.41 -5.37 7.26
CA GLU A 12 -7.98 -4.70 6.03
C GLU A 12 -7.30 -3.36 6.33
N THR A 13 -7.83 -2.56 7.25
CA THR A 13 -7.22 -1.29 7.67
C THR A 13 -5.80 -1.49 8.20
N LEU A 14 -5.58 -2.48 9.08
CA LEU A 14 -4.24 -2.78 9.59
C LEU A 14 -3.29 -3.27 8.48
N LEU A 15 -3.80 -4.00 7.49
CA LEU A 15 -3.01 -4.42 6.32
C LEU A 15 -2.66 -3.21 5.44
N ILE A 16 -3.58 -2.27 5.24
CA ILE A 16 -3.33 -1.03 4.51
C ILE A 16 -2.29 -0.16 5.23
N ASP A 17 -2.36 -0.03 6.56
CA ASP A 17 -1.36 0.72 7.34
C ASP A 17 0.04 0.11 7.21
N GLN A 18 0.13 -1.22 7.21
CA GLN A 18 1.39 -1.93 6.95
C GLN A 18 1.90 -1.72 5.52
N VAL A 19 1.01 -1.63 4.54
CA VAL A 19 1.37 -1.25 3.16
C VAL A 19 1.95 0.16 3.13
N VAL A 20 1.33 1.14 3.80
CA VAL A 20 1.85 2.51 3.87
C VAL A 20 3.25 2.53 4.49
N ALA A 21 3.44 1.84 5.62
CA ALA A 21 4.75 1.78 6.28
C ALA A 21 5.83 1.17 5.37
N ARG A 22 5.52 0.05 4.71
CA ARG A 22 6.46 -0.63 3.80
C ARG A 22 6.80 0.20 2.57
N LEU A 23 5.81 0.86 1.98
CA LEU A 23 6.04 1.72 0.82
C LEU A 23 6.80 2.99 1.19
N THR A 24 6.54 3.56 2.37
CA THR A 24 7.28 4.74 2.86
C THR A 24 8.76 4.41 3.03
N ALA A 25 9.06 3.22 3.55
CA ALA A 25 10.44 2.73 3.64
C ALA A 25 11.06 2.43 2.25
N SER A 26 10.27 1.94 1.30
CA SER A 26 10.75 1.57 -0.05
C SER A 26 10.98 2.77 -0.97
N TYR A 27 10.23 3.86 -0.77
CA TYR A 27 10.30 5.10 -1.55
C TYR A 27 10.74 6.26 -0.65
N ALA A 28 11.84 6.10 0.07
CA ALA A 28 12.32 7.05 1.08
C ALA A 28 12.65 8.46 0.52
N ASP A 29 12.89 8.56 -0.79
CA ASP A 29 13.14 9.84 -1.48
C ASP A 29 11.85 10.64 -1.76
N LEU A 30 10.68 10.03 -1.57
CA LEU A 30 9.39 10.69 -1.74
C LEU A 30 8.84 11.15 -0.37
N PRO A 31 8.09 12.27 -0.32
CA PRO A 31 7.42 12.69 0.90
C PRO A 31 6.46 11.59 1.41
N PRO A 32 6.45 11.27 2.73
CA PRO A 32 5.55 10.25 3.29
C PRO A 32 4.06 10.50 2.96
N ASP A 33 3.64 11.76 2.93
CA ASP A 33 2.27 12.13 2.57
C ASP A 33 1.92 11.80 1.12
N HIS A 34 2.90 11.86 0.21
CA HIS A 34 2.74 11.43 -1.18
C HIS A 34 2.53 9.91 -1.23
N VAL A 35 3.36 9.14 -0.52
CA VAL A 35 3.22 7.68 -0.44
C VAL A 35 1.85 7.29 0.13
N ALA A 36 1.45 7.89 1.24
CA ALA A 36 0.15 7.66 1.85
C ALA A 36 -1.01 8.08 0.91
N GLY A 37 -0.83 9.17 0.14
CA GLY A 37 -1.76 9.61 -0.89
C GLY A 37 -1.95 8.58 -2.00
N ALA A 38 -0.86 8.01 -2.53
CA ALA A 38 -0.92 6.97 -3.56
C ALA A 38 -1.64 5.70 -3.05
N VAL A 39 -1.38 5.30 -1.80
CA VAL A 39 -2.08 4.16 -1.17
C VAL A 39 -3.56 4.43 -1.01
N ARG A 40 -3.96 5.61 -0.49
CA ARG A 40 -5.38 6.00 -0.36
C ARG A 40 -6.09 6.03 -1.71
N SER A 41 -5.46 6.62 -2.73
CA SER A 41 -6.01 6.69 -4.09
C SER A 41 -6.17 5.31 -4.73
N ALA A 42 -5.26 4.38 -4.44
CA ALA A 42 -5.38 2.99 -4.88
C ALA A 42 -6.48 2.24 -4.11
N HIS A 43 -6.60 2.46 -2.79
CA HIS A 43 -7.62 1.84 -1.93
C HIS A 43 -9.05 2.26 -2.30
N ALA A 44 -9.25 3.55 -2.59
CA ALA A 44 -10.54 4.10 -3.02
C ALA A 44 -11.14 3.38 -4.25
N ARG A 45 -10.30 2.82 -5.12
CA ARG A 45 -10.75 2.07 -6.31
C ARG A 45 -11.49 0.78 -5.97
N PHE A 46 -11.31 0.28 -4.76
CA PHE A 46 -11.90 -0.98 -4.30
C PHE A 46 -13.05 -0.79 -3.29
N GLU A 47 -13.50 0.44 -3.02
CA GLU A 47 -14.57 0.69 -2.04
C GLU A 47 -15.82 -0.15 -2.28
N GLN A 48 -16.20 -0.34 -3.55
CA GLN A 48 -17.37 -1.11 -3.97
C GLN A 48 -17.09 -2.60 -4.21
N SER A 49 -15.87 -3.07 -3.93
CA SER A 49 -15.50 -4.47 -4.16
C SER A 49 -16.10 -5.38 -3.08
N PRO A 50 -16.86 -6.43 -3.45
CA PRO A 50 -17.50 -7.33 -2.48
C PRO A 50 -16.51 -8.31 -1.83
N ILE A 51 -15.41 -8.65 -2.51
CA ILE A 51 -14.35 -9.51 -1.98
C ILE A 51 -13.21 -8.61 -1.51
N ARG A 52 -12.99 -8.57 -0.19
CA ARG A 52 -12.06 -7.64 0.46
C ARG A 52 -10.68 -8.24 0.78
N GLU A 53 -10.58 -9.56 0.80
CA GLU A 53 -9.35 -10.28 1.18
C GLU A 53 -8.13 -9.92 0.30
N PHE A 54 -8.35 -9.65 -0.99
CA PHE A 54 -7.30 -9.29 -1.94
C PHE A 54 -7.04 -7.79 -2.06
N VAL A 55 -7.87 -6.94 -1.42
CA VAL A 55 -7.77 -5.48 -1.55
C VAL A 55 -6.38 -4.98 -1.12
N PRO A 56 -5.80 -5.39 0.03
CA PRO A 56 -4.48 -4.89 0.43
C PRO A 56 -3.37 -5.17 -0.59
N LEU A 57 -3.38 -6.38 -1.16
CA LEU A 57 -2.40 -6.80 -2.17
C LEU A 57 -2.52 -5.96 -3.45
N LEU A 58 -3.74 -5.76 -3.93
CA LEU A 58 -4.00 -4.99 -5.14
C LEU A 58 -3.69 -3.50 -4.93
N VAL A 59 -4.05 -2.95 -3.77
CA VAL A 59 -3.72 -1.57 -3.39
C VAL A 59 -2.22 -1.34 -3.42
N GLU A 60 -1.46 -2.23 -2.79
CA GLU A 60 0.00 -2.13 -2.77
C GLU A 60 0.59 -2.19 -4.18
N ARG A 61 0.10 -3.09 -5.03
CA ARG A 61 0.53 -3.18 -6.44
C ARG A 61 0.25 -1.89 -7.21
N HIS A 62 -0.94 -1.32 -7.04
CA HIS A 62 -1.31 -0.06 -7.70
C HIS A 62 -0.49 1.13 -7.20
N ALA A 63 -0.29 1.23 -5.89
CA ALA A 63 0.52 2.29 -5.29
C ALA A 63 1.97 2.22 -5.78
N ARG A 64 2.59 1.02 -5.85
CA ARG A 64 3.94 0.86 -6.43
C ARG A 64 4.03 1.34 -7.87
N ALA A 65 3.06 1.00 -8.71
CA ALA A 65 3.06 1.43 -10.11
C ALA A 65 2.94 2.95 -10.26
N GLU A 66 2.28 3.62 -9.32
CA GLU A 66 2.20 5.08 -9.27
C GLU A 66 3.51 5.70 -8.75
N LEU A 67 3.98 5.24 -7.59
CA LEU A 67 5.19 5.76 -6.95
C LEU A 67 6.45 5.54 -7.78
N SER A 68 6.57 4.42 -8.49
CA SER A 68 7.70 4.18 -9.41
C SER A 68 7.71 5.13 -10.61
N ARG A 69 6.55 5.68 -11.01
CA ARG A 69 6.51 6.75 -12.02
C ARG A 69 6.94 8.08 -11.41
N SER A 70 6.46 8.40 -10.21
CA SER A 70 6.84 9.62 -9.48
C SER A 70 8.34 9.67 -9.11
N ALA A 71 8.93 8.53 -8.76
CA ALA A 71 10.35 8.41 -8.42
C ALA A 71 11.27 8.33 -9.64
N GLY A 72 10.74 8.36 -10.87
CA GLY A 72 11.52 8.21 -12.09
C GLY A 72 12.12 6.81 -12.31
N LEU A 73 11.82 5.83 -11.45
CA LEU A 73 12.33 4.47 -11.57
C LEU A 73 11.80 3.72 -12.81
N LEU A 74 10.66 4.16 -13.36
CA LEU A 74 10.08 3.64 -14.60
C LEU A 74 10.51 4.43 -15.86
N THR A 75 11.35 5.47 -15.75
CA THR A 75 11.67 6.37 -16.87
C THR A 75 12.98 6.06 -17.62
N TRP A 76 13.73 5.01 -17.26
CA TRP A 76 15.01 4.73 -17.93
C TRP A 76 14.90 3.53 -18.88
N SER A 77 14.50 3.81 -20.10
CA SER A 77 14.74 2.96 -21.29
C SER A 77 14.55 3.82 -22.55
N SER A 78 15.29 4.92 -22.66
CA SER A 78 15.45 5.68 -23.90
C SER A 78 16.92 5.97 -24.14
#